data_AF-A0A652YUH0-F1
#
_entry.id   AF-A0A652YUH0-F1
#
_cell.length_a   1.000
_cell.length_b   1.000
_cell.length_c   1.000
_cell.angle_alpha   90.00
_cell.angle_beta   90.00
_cell.angle_gamma   90.00
#
_symmetry.space_group_name_H-M   'P 1'
#
loop_
_entity.id
_entity.type
_entity.pdbx_description
1 polymer ?
#
loop_
_entity_poly.entity_id
_entity_poly.type
_entity_poly.pdbx_seq_one_letter_code
_entity_poly.pdbx_strand_id
1 'polypeptide(L)'
;MTTEHPARVAGNASRAAASGKNKEAWLDLFAEDGWVEDPVGPSGFDPEGKGHHGREAISKFYDMTIATTESLEFLIDDSLVCGNENVNIGKIRSTVGGMVVDAEGVFVYRVNDEGKIQSLRAFWEVERAMKTARKA
;
A
#
# COMPACT_ATOMS: atom_id res chain seq x y z
N MET A 1 -9.92 19.47 -19.77
CA MET A 1 -9.07 18.59 -18.96
C MET A 1 -10.00 17.68 -18.18
N THR A 2 -9.92 16.36 -18.35
CA THR A 2 -10.67 15.43 -17.49
C THR A 2 -10.07 15.52 -16.09
N THR A 3 -10.88 15.92 -15.10
CA THR A 3 -10.49 15.86 -13.69
C THR A 3 -10.08 14.42 -13.37
N GLU A 4 -8.87 14.22 -12.86
CA GLU A 4 -8.39 12.88 -12.53
C GLU A 4 -9.22 12.30 -11.39
N HIS A 5 -9.52 10.99 -11.46
CA HIS A 5 -10.39 10.32 -10.50
C HIS A 5 -9.78 10.36 -9.07
N PRO A 6 -10.51 10.79 -8.03
CA PRO A 6 -9.93 11.05 -6.71
C PRO A 6 -9.23 9.83 -6.11
N ALA A 7 -9.80 8.64 -6.26
CA ALA A 7 -9.16 7.39 -5.81
C ALA A 7 -7.82 7.11 -6.52
N ARG A 8 -7.68 7.48 -7.80
CA ARG A 8 -6.41 7.33 -8.53
C ARG A 8 -5.39 8.35 -8.07
N VAL A 9 -5.82 9.60 -7.81
CA VAL A 9 -4.96 10.63 -7.22
C VAL A 9 -4.42 10.17 -5.87
N ALA A 10 -5.29 9.68 -4.98
CA ALA A 10 -4.89 9.18 -3.66
C ALA A 10 -3.99 7.94 -3.76
N GLY A 11 -4.30 6.99 -4.64
CA GLY A 11 -3.46 5.81 -4.88
C GLY A 11 -2.06 6.16 -5.39
N ASN A 12 -1.97 7.09 -6.35
CA ASN A 12 -0.68 7.61 -6.86
C ASN A 12 0.12 8.31 -5.75
N ALA A 13 -0.53 9.19 -4.98
CA ALA A 13 0.11 9.92 -3.88
C ALA A 13 0.61 8.96 -2.79
N SER A 14 -0.17 7.93 -2.45
CA SER A 14 0.21 6.90 -1.47
C SER A 14 1.44 6.12 -1.92
N ARG A 15 1.47 5.64 -3.18
CA ARG A 15 2.65 4.97 -3.73
C ARG A 15 3.87 5.88 -3.76
N ALA A 16 3.71 7.13 -4.19
CA ALA A 16 4.81 8.10 -4.23
C ALA A 16 5.38 8.40 -2.84
N ALA A 17 4.52 8.61 -1.84
CA ALA A 17 4.95 8.84 -0.47
C ALA A 17 5.63 7.61 0.15
N ALA A 18 5.12 6.40 -0.12
CA ALA A 18 5.74 5.16 0.36
C ALA A 18 7.11 4.90 -0.31
N SER A 19 7.21 5.00 -1.63
CA SER A 19 8.48 4.89 -2.37
C SER A 19 9.50 5.97 -1.99
N GLY A 20 9.02 7.20 -1.75
CA GLY A 20 9.84 8.32 -1.27
C GLY A 20 10.15 8.27 0.22
N LYS A 21 9.71 7.23 0.94
CA LYS A 21 9.84 7.07 2.39
C LYS A 21 9.38 8.29 3.19
N ASN A 22 8.34 8.98 2.73
CA ASN A 22 7.76 10.15 3.37
C ASN A 22 6.54 9.76 4.23
N LYS A 23 6.82 9.41 5.49
CA LYS A 23 5.82 8.93 6.45
C LYS A 23 4.67 9.91 6.65
N GLU A 24 4.95 11.17 6.96
CA GLU A 24 3.90 12.15 7.25
C GLU A 24 3.01 12.39 6.03
N ALA A 25 3.60 12.53 4.83
CA ALA A 25 2.80 12.66 3.61
C ALA A 25 1.94 11.42 3.36
N TRP A 26 2.42 10.23 3.71
CA TRP A 26 1.63 8.99 3.58
C TRP A 26 0.47 8.95 4.59
N LEU A 27 0.73 9.30 5.85
CA LEU A 27 -0.28 9.35 6.91
C LEU A 27 -1.35 10.40 6.65
N ASP A 28 -0.97 11.55 6.08
CA ASP A 28 -1.89 12.65 5.77
C ASP A 28 -2.88 12.31 4.64
N LEU A 29 -2.64 11.23 3.88
CA LEU A 29 -3.59 10.77 2.86
C LEU A 29 -4.78 10.01 3.46
N PHE A 30 -4.64 9.43 4.65
CA PHE A 30 -5.70 8.63 5.28
C PHE A 30 -6.78 9.52 5.92
N ALA A 31 -8.00 9.00 5.91
CA ALA A 31 -9.08 9.53 6.74
C ALA A 31 -8.78 9.26 8.23
N GLU A 32 -9.42 9.98 9.14
CA GLU A 32 -9.23 9.79 10.59
C GLU A 32 -9.56 8.36 11.04
N ASP A 33 -10.61 7.78 10.47
CA ASP A 33 -11.07 6.41 10.65
C ASP A 33 -10.58 5.46 9.53
N GLY A 34 -9.58 5.89 8.75
CA GLY A 34 -9.01 5.09 7.67
C GLY A 34 -8.22 3.89 8.18
N TRP A 35 -8.02 2.89 7.34
CA TRP A 35 -7.22 1.71 7.67
C TRP A 35 -6.36 1.18 6.53
N VAL A 36 -5.37 0.35 6.90
CA VAL A 36 -4.53 -0.39 5.95
C VAL A 36 -4.48 -1.89 6.27
N GLU A 37 -4.58 -2.71 5.22
CA GLU A 37 -4.43 -4.16 5.23
C GLU A 37 -3.41 -4.55 4.15
N ASP A 38 -2.14 -4.78 4.53
CA ASP A 38 -1.07 -5.10 3.58
C ASP A 38 -0.10 -6.16 4.15
N PRO A 39 -0.31 -7.46 3.82
CA PRO A 39 -1.38 -8.01 2.99
C PRO A 39 -2.74 -8.08 3.73
N VAL A 40 -3.82 -8.33 2.98
CA VAL A 40 -5.15 -8.66 3.54
C VAL A 40 -5.13 -10.02 4.25
N GLY A 41 -5.69 -10.06 5.47
CA GLY A 41 -5.78 -11.25 6.31
C GLY A 41 -4.56 -11.49 7.21
N PRO A 42 -4.56 -12.59 8.00
CA PRO A 42 -3.50 -12.86 8.96
C PRO A 42 -2.11 -12.94 8.31
N SER A 43 -1.15 -12.22 8.88
CA SER A 43 0.23 -12.16 8.40
C SER A 43 1.22 -11.87 9.53
N GLY A 44 2.52 -11.79 9.20
CA GLY A 44 3.54 -11.35 10.15
C GLY A 44 3.41 -9.88 10.57
N PHE A 45 2.66 -9.06 9.81
CA PHE A 45 2.42 -7.65 10.10
C PHE A 45 1.12 -7.43 10.90
N ASP A 46 0.15 -8.33 10.71
CA ASP A 46 -1.12 -8.35 11.44
C ASP A 46 -1.57 -9.81 11.69
N PRO A 47 -1.25 -10.39 12.85
CA PRO A 47 -1.63 -11.77 13.17
C PRO A 47 -3.15 -12.01 13.26
N GLU A 48 -3.94 -10.97 13.55
CA GLU A 48 -5.41 -11.09 13.62
C GLU A 48 -6.07 -10.90 12.25
N GLY A 49 -5.37 -10.24 11.31
CA GLY A 49 -5.85 -9.98 9.95
C GLY A 49 -7.04 -9.03 9.89
N LYS A 50 -7.09 -8.05 10.79
CA LYS A 50 -8.17 -7.05 10.91
C LYS A 50 -7.81 -5.70 10.31
N GLY A 51 -6.56 -5.50 9.90
CA GLY A 51 -6.00 -4.23 9.45
C GLY A 51 -5.57 -3.32 10.58
N HIS A 52 -4.85 -2.26 10.21
CA HIS A 52 -4.38 -1.22 11.12
C HIS A 52 -5.25 0.03 10.97
N HIS A 53 -6.04 0.33 12.00
CA HIS A 53 -7.09 1.37 11.98
C HIS A 53 -6.64 2.66 12.68
N GLY A 54 -6.90 3.80 12.04
CA GLY A 54 -6.57 5.12 12.55
C GLY A 54 -5.08 5.47 12.47
N ARG A 55 -4.78 6.77 12.52
CA ARG A 55 -3.43 7.30 12.25
C ARG A 55 -2.32 6.63 13.07
N GLU A 56 -2.56 6.34 14.35
CA GLU A 56 -1.53 5.75 15.22
C GLU A 56 -1.18 4.31 14.79
N ALA A 57 -2.17 3.46 14.49
CA ALA A 57 -1.92 2.09 14.07
C ALA A 57 -1.29 2.06 12.67
N ILE A 58 -1.76 2.92 11.76
CA ILE A 58 -1.19 3.08 10.41
C ILE A 58 0.28 3.57 10.51
N SER A 59 0.59 4.46 11.45
CA SER A 59 1.95 4.94 11.70
C SER A 59 2.87 3.82 12.18
N LYS A 60 2.40 2.94 13.08
CA LYS A 60 3.14 1.74 13.51
C LYS A 60 3.32 0.74 12.37
N PHE A 61 2.30 0.56 11.53
CA PHE A 61 2.38 -0.26 10.32
C PHE A 61 3.46 0.25 9.36
N TYR A 62 3.52 1.56 9.14
CA TYR A 62 4.56 2.17 8.31
C TYR A 62 5.97 1.87 8.85
N ASP A 63 6.17 2.01 10.16
CA ASP A 63 7.48 1.79 10.80
C ASP A 63 7.93 0.33 10.71
N MET A 64 7.01 -0.63 10.83
CA MET A 64 7.35 -2.05 10.75
C MET A 64 7.56 -2.56 9.32
N THR A 65 7.00 -1.87 8.31
CA THR A 65 7.02 -2.32 6.91
C THR A 65 7.88 -1.39 6.05
N ILE A 66 7.31 -0.29 5.56
CA ILE A 66 7.90 0.62 4.57
C ILE A 66 9.23 1.18 5.08
N ALA A 67 9.29 1.61 6.34
CA ALA A 67 10.50 2.23 6.89
C ALA A 67 11.72 1.28 6.89
N THR A 68 11.48 -0.03 7.00
CA THR A 68 12.53 -1.06 7.05
C THR A 68 13.14 -1.38 5.67
N THR A 69 12.47 -1.00 4.59
CA THR A 69 12.95 -1.24 3.22
C THR A 69 14.08 -0.27 2.84
N GLU A 70 15.07 -0.76 2.10
CA GLU A 70 16.10 0.06 1.45
C GLU A 70 15.49 0.81 0.25
N SER A 71 14.64 0.12 -0.51
CA SER A 71 13.85 0.71 -1.59
C SER A 71 12.49 0.01 -1.73
N LEU A 72 11.51 0.75 -2.24
CA LEU A 72 10.14 0.29 -2.48
C LEU A 72 9.67 0.85 -3.83
N GLU A 73 9.38 0.00 -4.79
CA GLU A 73 8.92 0.37 -6.13
C GLU A 73 7.57 -0.28 -6.44
N PHE A 74 6.63 0.50 -6.96
CA PHE A 74 5.33 0.00 -7.41
C PHE A 74 5.35 -0.12 -8.93
N LEU A 75 5.39 -1.36 -9.42
CA LEU A 75 5.34 -1.69 -10.84
C LEU A 75 3.89 -2.03 -11.19
N ILE A 76 3.13 -1.04 -11.65
CA ILE A 76 1.70 -1.17 -11.96
C ILE A 76 1.53 -1.48 -13.45
N ASP A 77 0.94 -2.63 -13.75
CA ASP A 77 0.64 -3.10 -15.10
C ASP A 77 -0.71 -2.57 -15.61
N ASP A 78 -1.71 -2.45 -14.73
CA ASP A 78 -3.02 -1.90 -15.06
C ASP A 78 -3.66 -1.18 -13.86
N SER A 79 -4.55 -0.22 -14.13
CA SER A 79 -5.22 0.60 -13.12
C SER A 79 -6.66 0.94 -13.51
N LEU A 80 -7.61 0.44 -12.73
CA LEU A 80 -9.06 0.61 -12.94
C LEU A 80 -9.63 1.56 -11.89
N VAL A 81 -10.63 2.35 -12.25
CA VAL A 81 -11.35 3.23 -11.33
C VAL A 81 -12.86 3.10 -11.53
N CYS A 82 -13.58 2.93 -10.41
CA CYS A 82 -15.04 2.81 -10.36
C CYS A 82 -15.54 3.36 -9.01
N GLY A 83 -16.62 4.13 -9.01
CA GLY A 83 -17.15 4.71 -7.76
C GLY A 83 -16.10 5.56 -7.04
N ASN A 84 -15.84 5.27 -5.76
CA ASN A 84 -14.77 5.92 -4.98
C ASN A 84 -13.54 5.02 -4.83
N GLU A 85 -13.32 4.08 -5.76
CA GLU A 85 -12.26 3.08 -5.65
C GLU A 85 -11.30 3.09 -6.84
N ASN A 86 -10.04 2.73 -6.55
CA ASN A 86 -8.99 2.51 -7.52
C ASN A 86 -8.35 1.14 -7.26
N VAL A 87 -8.37 0.29 -8.28
CA VAL A 87 -7.70 -1.01 -8.30
C VAL A 87 -6.44 -0.89 -9.11
N ASN A 88 -5.30 -1.33 -8.58
CA ASN A 88 -4.03 -1.41 -9.30
C ASN A 88 -3.57 -2.85 -9.34
N ILE A 89 -3.20 -3.33 -10.53
CA ILE A 89 -2.75 -4.70 -10.76
C ILE A 89 -1.26 -4.62 -11.12
N GLY A 90 -0.43 -5.43 -10.46
CA GLY A 90 1.00 -5.44 -10.71
C GLY A 90 1.78 -6.03 -9.55
N LYS A 91 2.85 -5.36 -9.13
CA LYS A 91 3.64 -5.78 -7.97
C LYS A 91 4.31 -4.65 -7.21
N ILE A 92 4.61 -4.94 -5.94
CA ILE A 92 5.52 -4.15 -5.12
C ILE A 92 6.88 -4.85 -5.14
N ARG A 93 7.92 -4.13 -5.54
CA ARG A 93 9.31 -4.59 -5.45
C ARG A 93 9.99 -3.89 -4.28
N SER A 94 10.43 -4.69 -3.31
CA SER A 94 11.11 -4.20 -2.11
C SER A 94 12.54 -4.70 -2.09
N THR A 95 13.48 -3.84 -1.68
CA THR A 95 14.83 -4.27 -1.29
C THR A 95 14.94 -4.22 0.23
N VAL A 96 15.31 -5.34 0.86
CA VAL A 96 15.51 -5.43 2.31
C VAL A 96 16.72 -6.33 2.61
N GLY A 97 17.70 -5.82 3.36
CA GLY A 97 18.90 -6.58 3.72
C GLY A 97 19.67 -7.10 2.51
N GLY A 98 19.77 -6.31 1.44
CA GLY A 98 20.40 -6.70 0.17
C GLY A 98 19.66 -7.76 -0.66
N MET A 99 18.41 -8.08 -0.30
CA MET A 99 17.54 -8.99 -1.05
C MET A 99 16.40 -8.22 -1.70
N VAL A 100 16.09 -8.54 -2.95
CA VAL A 100 14.92 -8.06 -3.68
C VAL A 100 13.81 -9.08 -3.63
N VAL A 101 12.60 -8.63 -3.27
CA VAL A 101 11.37 -9.43 -3.21
C VAL A 101 10.29 -8.72 -4.03
N ASP A 102 9.62 -9.47 -4.91
CA ASP A 102 8.48 -9.02 -5.70
C ASP A 102 7.18 -9.59 -5.09
N ALA A 103 6.33 -8.72 -4.53
CA ALA A 103 4.98 -9.05 -4.08
C ALA A 103 3.97 -8.74 -5.20
N GLU A 104 3.68 -9.74 -6.01
CA GLU A 104 2.67 -9.67 -7.07
C GLU A 104 1.25 -9.70 -6.49
N GLY A 105 0.39 -8.78 -6.93
CA GLY A 105 -0.93 -8.66 -6.33
C GLY A 105 -1.82 -7.58 -6.92
N VAL A 106 -2.90 -7.34 -6.19
CA VAL A 106 -3.91 -6.32 -6.49
C VAL A 106 -4.00 -5.36 -5.31
N PHE A 107 -3.90 -4.06 -5.58
CA PHE A 107 -3.88 -3.01 -4.55
C PHE A 107 -5.09 -2.11 -4.73
N VAL A 108 -6.00 -2.17 -3.76
CA VAL A 108 -7.28 -1.46 -3.80
C VAL A 108 -7.24 -0.28 -2.83
N TYR A 109 -7.54 0.90 -3.36
CA TYR A 109 -7.70 2.13 -2.60
C TYR A 109 -9.17 2.52 -2.65
N ARG A 110 -9.79 2.75 -1.50
CA ARG A 110 -11.09 3.43 -1.41
C ARG A 110 -10.89 4.78 -0.76
N VAL A 111 -11.49 5.82 -1.35
CA VAL A 111 -11.54 7.15 -0.75
C VAL A 111 -12.91 7.50 -0.19
N ASN A 112 -12.95 8.37 0.80
CA ASN A 112 -14.18 9.02 1.24
C ASN A 112 -14.52 10.22 0.33
N ASP A 113 -15.60 10.96 0.65
CA ASP A 113 -16.07 12.09 -0.15
C ASP A 113 -15.09 13.29 -0.15
N GLU A 114 -14.17 13.33 0.81
CA GLU A 114 -13.08 14.33 0.89
C GLU A 114 -11.84 13.91 0.07
N GLY A 115 -11.85 12.73 -0.56
CA GLY A 115 -10.71 12.20 -1.29
C GLY A 115 -9.60 11.61 -0.40
N LYS A 116 -9.85 11.46 0.91
CA LYS A 116 -8.94 10.78 1.84
C LYS A 116 -9.11 9.27 1.75
N ILE A 117 -8.03 8.52 1.92
CA ILE A 117 -8.02 7.07 1.89
C ILE A 117 -8.80 6.54 3.10
N GLN A 118 -9.96 5.94 2.83
CA GLN A 118 -10.76 5.20 3.81
C GLN A 118 -10.16 3.82 4.02
N SER A 119 -9.72 3.14 2.95
CA SER A 119 -9.03 1.87 3.07
C SER A 119 -7.97 1.67 1.98
N LEU A 120 -6.85 1.10 2.39
CA LEU A 120 -5.81 0.55 1.51
C LEU A 120 -5.74 -0.95 1.76
N ARG A 121 -5.99 -1.75 0.71
CA ARG A 121 -6.05 -3.21 0.83
C ARG A 121 -5.18 -3.84 -0.25
N ALA A 122 -4.12 -4.52 0.17
CA ALA A 122 -3.16 -5.17 -0.71
C ALA A 122 -3.39 -6.69 -0.70
N PHE A 123 -3.83 -7.22 -1.83
CA PHE A 123 -4.08 -8.64 -2.03
C PHE A 123 -2.86 -9.28 -2.71
N TRP A 124 -1.98 -9.83 -1.89
CA TRP A 124 -0.82 -10.63 -2.31
C TRP A 124 -0.55 -11.71 -1.27
N GLU A 125 0.25 -12.71 -1.64
CA GLU A 125 0.53 -13.88 -0.78
C GLU A 125 1.99 -13.86 -0.31
N VAL A 126 2.21 -13.98 1.00
CA VAL A 126 3.55 -13.98 1.60
C VAL A 126 4.42 -15.10 1.03
N GLU A 127 3.90 -16.33 0.97
CA GLU A 127 4.65 -17.48 0.44
C GLU A 127 5.04 -17.30 -1.04
N ARG A 128 4.15 -16.69 -1.83
CA ARG A 128 4.41 -16.41 -3.25
C ARG A 128 5.49 -15.33 -3.38
N ALA A 129 5.39 -14.25 -2.62
CA ALA A 129 6.39 -13.18 -2.62
C ALA A 129 7.76 -13.72 -2.22
N MET A 130 7.85 -14.51 -1.16
CA MET A 130 9.13 -15.08 -0.69
C MET A 130 9.81 -15.99 -1.72
N LYS A 131 9.05 -16.66 -2.62
CA LYS A 131 9.62 -17.46 -3.72
C LYS A 131 10.30 -16.61 -4.79
N THR A 132 10.08 -15.29 -4.82
CA THR A 132 10.73 -14.36 -5.75
C THR A 132 12.04 -13.77 -5.21
N ALA A 133 12.37 -14.06 -3.94
CA ALA A 133 13.51 -13.49 -3.24
C ALA A 133 14.83 -13.81 -3.95
N ARG A 134 15.61 -12.78 -4.25
CA ARG A 134 16.91 -12.88 -4.93
C ARG A 134 17.85 -11.79 -4.42
N LYS A 135 19.16 -11.96 -4.60
CA LYS A 135 20.12 -10.88 -4.29
C LYS A 135 19.86 -9.67 -5.19
N ALA A 136 19.98 -8.47 -4.61
CA ALA A 136 19.89 -7.20 -5.34
C ALA A 136 20.97 -7.05 -6.41
#